data_AF-A0A793DG64-F1
#
_entry.id   AF-A0A793DG64-F1
#
_cell.length_a   1.000
_cell.length_b   1.000
_cell.length_c   1.000
_cell.angle_alpha   90.00
_cell.angle_beta   90.00
_cell.angle_gamma   90.00
#
_symmetry.space_group_name_H-M   'P 1'
#
loop_
_entity.id
_entity.type
_entity.pdbx_description
1 polymer ?
#
loop_
_entity_poly.entity_id
_entity_poly.type
_entity_poly.pdbx_seq_one_letter_code
_entity_poly.pdbx_strand_id
1 'polypeptide(L)'
;MKELFSMLDDDGYKKIITTNAYIKERDKLSGIIYNIENSIISGHESFDIIRSNQHEWGDLSTVEQFKKFEFYVKSELSSAKSIFDDIKNKYITDPETKRNVLYHQLDSDIKERIAFLDISHYAYPGSLLEKLQLSGYVFSDINIIAEYLLASYGVSGHYSHGVVYPAPSDKLLELLRRHTKSNSEWIEKITPYVYDILSDNVSNVLRPPLSEEQKKILNDIKLEISKSVSEQYFMKLTEQKSSVIGIKYSVDFDRYNENLFLSLPINQNLTLPFMYRYFEMLYDIHIGIIENKANREFIYSKFSSL
;
A
#
# COMPACT_ATOMS: atom_id res chain seq x y z
N MET A 1 -52.53 -28.54 -2.61
CA MET A 1 -51.29 -29.33 -2.35
C MET A 1 -51.52 -30.68 -1.68
N LYS A 2 -52.62 -30.95 -0.94
CA LYS A 2 -52.89 -32.28 -0.35
C LYS A 2 -53.54 -33.31 -1.30
N GLU A 3 -54.05 -32.89 -2.46
CA GLU A 3 -54.71 -33.79 -3.43
C GLU A 3 -53.82 -34.20 -4.62
N LEU A 4 -52.58 -33.71 -4.71
CA LEU A 4 -51.62 -34.12 -5.76
C LEU A 4 -50.65 -35.21 -5.32
N PHE A 5 -50.64 -35.60 -4.03
CA PHE A 5 -49.75 -36.64 -3.50
C PHE A 5 -50.40 -38.02 -3.37
N SER A 6 -51.69 -38.17 -3.71
CA SER A 6 -52.42 -39.46 -3.62
C SER A 6 -52.34 -40.30 -4.91
N MET A 7 -51.49 -39.93 -5.88
CA MET A 7 -51.34 -40.63 -7.16
C MET A 7 -49.93 -41.21 -7.40
N LEU A 8 -49.09 -41.31 -6.36
CA LEU A 8 -47.79 -41.96 -6.46
C LEU A 8 -47.87 -43.33 -5.78
N ASP A 9 -47.49 -44.38 -6.51
CA ASP A 9 -47.29 -45.71 -5.95
C ASP A 9 -46.11 -45.73 -4.96
N ASP A 10 -45.99 -46.80 -4.17
CA ASP A 10 -44.93 -46.94 -3.15
C ASP A 10 -43.51 -46.78 -3.73
N ASP A 11 -43.33 -47.07 -5.04
CA ASP A 11 -42.06 -46.91 -5.75
C ASP A 11 -41.78 -45.44 -6.11
N GLY A 12 -42.80 -44.68 -6.51
CA GLY A 12 -42.73 -43.23 -6.71
C GLY A 12 -42.40 -42.48 -5.41
N TYR A 13 -42.98 -42.91 -4.28
CA TYR A 13 -42.68 -42.33 -2.97
C TYR A 13 -41.22 -42.61 -2.54
N LYS A 14 -40.74 -43.84 -2.75
CA LYS A 14 -39.33 -44.20 -2.52
C LYS A 14 -38.39 -43.39 -3.39
N LYS A 15 -38.66 -43.24 -4.69
CA LYS A 15 -37.82 -42.44 -5.60
C LYS A 15 -37.74 -40.97 -5.17
N ILE A 16 -38.84 -40.38 -4.74
CA ILE A 16 -38.84 -38.99 -4.26
C ILE A 16 -38.04 -38.86 -2.95
N ILE A 17 -38.19 -39.80 -2.01
CA ILE A 17 -37.40 -39.80 -0.77
C ILE A 17 -35.92 -39.99 -1.08
N THR A 18 -35.55 -40.93 -1.94
CA THR A 18 -34.15 -41.17 -2.34
C THR A 18 -33.58 -39.96 -3.08
N THR A 19 -34.36 -39.32 -3.96
CA THR A 19 -33.93 -38.12 -4.70
C THR A 19 -33.78 -36.93 -3.75
N ASN A 20 -34.70 -36.72 -2.81
CA ASN A 20 -34.59 -35.68 -1.80
C ASN A 20 -33.46 -35.93 -0.81
N ALA A 21 -33.20 -37.19 -0.43
CA ALA A 21 -32.07 -37.56 0.39
C ALA A 21 -30.75 -37.29 -0.36
N TYR A 22 -30.68 -37.66 -1.64
CA TYR A 22 -29.52 -37.40 -2.50
C TYR A 22 -29.28 -35.91 -2.73
N ILE A 23 -30.33 -35.11 -2.95
CA ILE A 23 -30.24 -33.65 -3.05
C ILE A 23 -29.75 -33.05 -1.72
N LYS A 24 -30.31 -33.50 -0.59
CA LYS A 24 -29.93 -33.01 0.74
C LYS A 24 -28.51 -33.42 1.15
N GLU A 25 -28.05 -34.60 0.75
CA GLU A 25 -26.65 -35.02 0.90
C GLU A 25 -25.73 -34.20 0.00
N ARG A 26 -26.14 -33.93 -1.24
CA ARG A 26 -25.38 -33.11 -2.18
C ARG A 26 -25.26 -31.64 -1.73
N ASP A 27 -26.30 -31.07 -1.15
CA ASP A 27 -26.28 -29.72 -0.58
C ASP A 27 -25.43 -29.66 0.70
N LYS A 28 -25.45 -30.72 1.53
CA LYS A 28 -24.52 -30.84 2.66
C LYS A 28 -23.07 -30.97 2.19
N LEU A 29 -22.82 -31.82 1.20
CA LEU A 29 -21.49 -32.03 0.62
C LEU A 29 -20.98 -30.78 -0.08
N SER A 30 -21.82 -30.06 -0.81
CA SER A 30 -21.44 -28.78 -1.44
C SER A 30 -21.15 -27.72 -0.39
N GLY A 31 -21.91 -27.66 0.71
CA GLY A 31 -21.60 -26.78 1.84
C GLY A 31 -20.28 -27.13 2.54
N ILE A 32 -19.98 -28.41 2.72
CA ILE A 32 -18.71 -28.87 3.30
C ILE A 32 -17.54 -28.57 2.35
N ILE A 33 -17.69 -28.87 1.05
CA ILE A 33 -16.67 -28.56 0.04
C ILE A 33 -16.46 -27.06 -0.06
N TYR A 34 -17.52 -26.26 -0.10
CA TYR A 34 -17.43 -24.80 -0.10
C TYR A 34 -16.76 -24.25 1.17
N ASN A 35 -17.01 -24.85 2.33
CA ASN A 35 -16.34 -24.47 3.57
C ASN A 35 -14.86 -24.89 3.59
N ILE A 36 -14.51 -26.05 3.03
CA ILE A 36 -13.13 -26.50 2.88
C ILE A 36 -12.40 -25.62 1.87
N GLU A 37 -12.99 -25.36 0.71
CA GLU A 37 -12.47 -24.45 -0.31
C GLU A 37 -12.32 -23.04 0.26
N ASN A 38 -13.31 -22.51 0.99
CA ASN A 38 -13.17 -21.24 1.68
C ASN A 38 -12.11 -21.28 2.77
N SER A 39 -11.95 -22.38 3.53
CA SER A 39 -10.92 -22.49 4.57
C SER A 39 -9.51 -22.55 3.97
N ILE A 40 -9.37 -23.18 2.81
CA ILE A 40 -8.13 -23.24 2.01
C ILE A 40 -7.85 -21.87 1.35
N ILE A 41 -8.85 -21.24 0.75
CA ILE A 41 -8.75 -19.93 0.07
C ILE A 41 -8.51 -18.80 1.08
N SER A 42 -9.12 -18.86 2.26
CA SER A 42 -8.95 -17.87 3.34
C SER A 42 -7.70 -18.11 4.19
N GLY A 43 -6.98 -19.22 3.98
CA GLY A 43 -5.81 -19.58 4.79
C GLY A 43 -6.15 -19.88 6.26
N HIS A 44 -7.40 -20.19 6.60
CA HIS A 44 -7.88 -20.36 7.97
C HIS A 44 -7.13 -21.47 8.74
N GLU A 45 -6.87 -22.61 8.12
CA GLU A 45 -6.09 -23.69 8.74
C GLU A 45 -4.64 -23.28 8.98
N SER A 46 -4.04 -22.55 8.03
CA SER A 46 -2.70 -22.00 8.19
C SER A 46 -2.69 -20.96 9.32
N PHE A 47 -3.70 -20.09 9.40
CA PHE A 47 -3.86 -19.08 10.43
C PHE A 47 -4.04 -19.68 11.83
N ASP A 48 -4.82 -20.74 11.98
CA ASP A 48 -5.03 -21.41 13.26
C ASP A 48 -3.78 -22.17 13.72
N ILE A 49 -3.05 -22.80 12.80
CA ILE A 49 -1.73 -23.39 13.08
C ILE A 49 -0.71 -22.29 13.43
N ILE A 50 -0.76 -21.16 12.72
CA ILE A 50 0.08 -19.98 12.96
C ILE A 50 -0.14 -19.43 14.36
N ARG A 51 -1.40 -19.20 14.70
CA ARG A 51 -1.79 -18.64 15.98
C ARG A 51 -1.52 -19.59 17.14
N SER A 52 -1.75 -20.89 16.95
CA SER A 52 -1.55 -21.88 18.01
C SER A 52 -0.07 -22.08 18.35
N ASN A 53 0.82 -21.92 17.39
CA ASN A 53 2.27 -22.07 17.59
C ASN A 53 3.01 -20.72 17.62
N GLN A 54 2.31 -19.58 17.60
CA GLN A 54 2.90 -18.23 17.59
C GLN A 54 3.91 -18.00 18.73
N HIS A 55 3.70 -18.63 19.88
CA HIS A 55 4.59 -18.57 21.04
C HIS A 55 5.90 -19.36 20.85
N GLU A 56 5.89 -20.41 20.02
CA GLU A 56 7.09 -21.18 19.64
C GLU A 56 7.90 -20.47 18.54
N TRP A 57 7.28 -19.53 17.84
CA TRP A 57 7.86 -18.86 16.66
C TRP A 57 8.78 -17.72 17.02
N GLY A 58 8.75 -17.31 18.29
CA GLY A 58 9.62 -16.29 18.84
C GLY A 58 9.50 -14.96 18.13
N ASP A 59 10.15 -13.98 18.70
CA ASP A 59 10.40 -12.73 17.99
C ASP A 59 11.24 -13.05 16.73
N LEU A 60 10.72 -12.78 15.53
CA LEU A 60 11.47 -12.91 14.27
C LEU A 60 12.28 -11.65 13.95
N SER A 61 12.35 -10.68 14.88
CA SER A 61 13.01 -9.39 14.69
C SER A 61 14.51 -9.50 14.41
N THR A 62 15.17 -10.60 14.81
CA THR A 62 16.60 -10.78 14.60
C THR A 62 16.93 -11.79 13.50
N VAL A 63 18.03 -11.52 12.78
CA VAL A 63 18.56 -12.41 11.73
C VAL A 63 18.81 -13.83 12.25
N GLU A 64 19.22 -13.97 13.52
CA GLU A 64 19.48 -15.26 14.14
C GLU A 64 18.20 -16.04 14.45
N GLN A 65 17.16 -15.36 14.93
CA GLN A 65 15.85 -15.99 15.16
C GLN A 65 15.18 -16.37 13.83
N PHE A 66 15.26 -15.51 12.81
CA PHE A 66 14.79 -15.83 11.47
C PHE A 66 15.49 -17.06 10.89
N LYS A 67 16.81 -17.18 11.04
CA LYS A 67 17.57 -18.36 10.59
C LYS A 67 17.17 -19.64 11.32
N LYS A 68 16.88 -19.57 12.63
CA LYS A 68 16.38 -20.71 13.40
C LYS A 68 15.00 -21.15 12.90
N PHE A 69 14.12 -20.20 12.62
CA PHE A 69 12.81 -20.47 12.04
C PHE A 69 12.91 -21.07 10.63
N GLU A 70 13.75 -20.50 9.76
CA GLU A 70 14.01 -21.05 8.44
C GLU A 70 14.51 -22.50 8.51
N PHE A 71 15.41 -22.80 9.44
CA PHE A 71 15.87 -24.17 9.65
C PHE A 71 14.73 -25.10 10.06
N TYR A 72 13.93 -24.71 11.05
CA TYR A 72 12.80 -25.49 11.53
C TYR A 72 11.76 -25.76 10.44
N VAL A 73 11.38 -24.74 9.65
CA VAL A 73 10.45 -24.93 8.54
C VAL A 73 11.01 -25.89 7.49
N LYS A 74 12.32 -25.82 7.23
CA LYS A 74 12.98 -26.69 6.25
C LYS A 74 13.21 -28.11 6.76
N SER A 75 13.35 -28.32 8.06
CA SER A 75 13.63 -29.63 8.67
C SER A 75 12.36 -30.36 9.15
N GLU A 76 11.49 -29.67 9.87
CA GLU A 76 10.34 -30.27 10.57
C GLU A 76 9.02 -30.08 9.81
N LEU A 77 8.89 -29.04 8.97
CA LEU A 77 7.66 -28.71 8.24
C LEU A 77 7.84 -28.83 6.73
N SER A 78 8.29 -30.01 6.27
CA SER A 78 8.61 -30.26 4.85
C SER A 78 7.46 -29.95 3.88
N SER A 79 6.20 -30.06 4.31
CA SER A 79 5.01 -29.70 3.54
C SER A 79 4.82 -28.19 3.34
N ALA A 80 5.31 -27.37 4.27
CA ALA A 80 5.23 -25.91 4.22
C ALA A 80 6.46 -25.26 3.57
N LYS A 81 7.50 -26.05 3.24
CA LYS A 81 8.77 -25.55 2.69
C LYS A 81 8.59 -24.71 1.44
N SER A 82 7.81 -25.16 0.45
CA SER A 82 7.66 -24.38 -0.80
C SER A 82 6.93 -23.07 -0.54
N ILE A 83 5.90 -23.08 0.30
CA ILE A 83 5.14 -21.89 0.67
C ILE A 83 6.04 -20.89 1.40
N PHE A 84 6.88 -21.37 2.32
CA PHE A 84 7.86 -20.52 3.01
C PHE A 84 8.90 -19.95 2.05
N ASP A 85 9.48 -20.76 1.16
CA ASP A 85 10.46 -20.29 0.19
C ASP A 85 9.82 -19.26 -0.78
N ASP A 86 8.56 -19.45 -1.18
CA ASP A 86 7.81 -18.50 -2.01
C ASP A 86 7.57 -17.17 -1.28
N ILE A 87 7.13 -17.20 -0.02
CA ILE A 87 6.94 -16.01 0.81
C ILE A 87 8.28 -15.29 1.03
N LYS A 88 9.32 -16.03 1.43
CA LYS A 88 10.67 -15.49 1.66
C LYS A 88 11.21 -14.84 0.39
N ASN A 89 11.09 -15.50 -0.77
CA ASN A 89 11.55 -14.94 -2.02
C ASN A 89 10.78 -13.66 -2.38
N LYS A 90 9.45 -13.69 -2.30
CA LYS A 90 8.60 -12.55 -2.68
C LYS A 90 8.79 -11.32 -1.79
N TYR A 91 8.90 -11.50 -0.47
CA TYR A 91 8.84 -10.39 0.48
C TYR A 91 10.19 -10.02 1.10
N ILE A 92 11.21 -10.88 1.00
CA ILE A 92 12.54 -10.61 1.56
C ILE A 92 13.59 -10.57 0.44
N THR A 93 13.80 -11.71 -0.23
CA THR A 93 14.91 -11.85 -1.20
C THR A 93 14.76 -10.93 -2.41
N ASP A 94 13.56 -10.87 -3.01
CA ASP A 94 13.29 -10.06 -4.20
C ASP A 94 13.42 -8.54 -3.89
N PRO A 95 12.80 -8.01 -2.82
CA PRO A 95 13.01 -6.62 -2.42
C PRO A 95 14.47 -6.29 -2.11
N GLU A 96 15.21 -7.14 -1.38
CA GLU A 96 16.62 -6.91 -1.09
C GLU A 96 17.47 -6.89 -2.37
N THR A 97 17.20 -7.82 -3.29
CA THR A 97 17.90 -7.88 -4.58
C THR A 97 17.61 -6.64 -5.41
N LYS A 98 16.34 -6.22 -5.52
CA LYS A 98 15.95 -4.98 -6.20
C LYS A 98 16.61 -3.76 -5.56
N ARG A 99 16.64 -3.68 -4.23
CA ARG A 99 17.31 -2.61 -3.49
C ARG A 99 18.80 -2.55 -3.82
N ASN A 100 19.48 -3.69 -3.82
CA ASN A 100 20.91 -3.76 -4.12
C ASN A 100 21.19 -3.38 -5.58
N VAL A 101 20.39 -3.88 -6.53
CA VAL A 101 20.49 -3.50 -7.95
C VAL A 101 20.30 -2.00 -8.12
N LEU A 102 19.25 -1.43 -7.52
CA LEU A 102 18.99 0.01 -7.58
C LEU A 102 20.15 0.79 -6.96
N TYR A 103 20.63 0.39 -5.79
CA TYR A 103 21.77 1.03 -5.15
C TYR A 103 23.00 1.00 -6.06
N HIS A 104 23.29 -0.11 -6.74
CA HIS A 104 24.43 -0.18 -7.66
C HIS A 104 24.28 0.69 -8.91
N GLN A 105 23.06 0.89 -9.40
CA GLN A 105 22.74 1.74 -10.56
C GLN A 105 22.84 3.25 -10.29
N LEU A 106 22.80 3.67 -9.02
CA LEU A 106 22.91 5.08 -8.66
C LEU A 106 24.34 5.61 -8.84
N ASP A 107 24.47 6.85 -9.31
CA ASP A 107 25.73 7.57 -9.33
C ASP A 107 26.26 7.82 -7.91
N SER A 108 27.58 7.97 -7.76
CA SER A 108 28.23 8.05 -6.44
C SER A 108 27.78 9.25 -5.61
N ASP A 109 27.50 10.37 -6.25
CA ASP A 109 26.99 11.60 -5.62
C ASP A 109 25.54 11.47 -5.14
N ILE A 110 24.75 10.61 -5.78
CA ILE A 110 23.38 10.28 -5.39
C ILE A 110 23.37 9.24 -4.27
N LYS A 111 24.27 8.25 -4.31
CA LYS A 111 24.42 7.23 -3.26
C LYS A 111 24.61 7.83 -1.86
N GLU A 112 25.42 8.88 -1.76
CA GLU A 112 25.67 9.58 -0.48
C GLU A 112 24.43 10.31 0.07
N ARG A 113 23.39 10.50 -0.75
CA ARG A 113 22.17 11.25 -0.40
C ARG A 113 20.94 10.37 -0.20
N ILE A 114 21.05 9.07 -0.41
CA ILE A 114 19.95 8.11 -0.31
C ILE A 114 20.26 7.11 0.79
N ALA A 115 19.35 7.00 1.76
CA ALA A 115 19.40 6.01 2.81
C ALA A 115 18.23 5.02 2.67
N PHE A 116 18.53 3.72 2.68
CA PHE A 116 17.51 2.69 2.83
C PHE A 116 17.36 2.36 4.30
N LEU A 117 16.17 2.57 4.83
CA LEU A 117 15.85 2.33 6.23
C LEU A 117 14.75 1.28 6.31
N ASP A 118 14.93 0.32 7.21
CA ASP A 118 13.88 -0.65 7.54
C ASP A 118 12.90 0.02 8.51
N ILE A 119 11.62 0.01 8.14
CA ILE A 119 10.52 0.57 8.92
C ILE A 119 10.40 -0.07 10.31
N SER A 120 10.89 -1.31 10.46
CA SER A 120 10.95 -2.04 11.73
C SER A 120 11.81 -1.32 12.78
N HIS A 121 12.78 -0.50 12.37
CA HIS A 121 13.55 0.34 13.30
C HIS A 121 12.70 1.41 14.01
N TYR A 122 11.54 1.76 13.44
CA TYR A 122 10.62 2.75 14.01
C TYR A 122 9.42 2.11 14.72
N ALA A 123 9.27 0.79 14.61
CA ALA A 123 8.26 -0.03 15.30
C ALA A 123 8.80 -0.50 16.66
N TYR A 124 8.95 0.42 17.61
CA TYR A 124 9.36 0.06 18.97
C TYR A 124 8.25 -0.72 19.71
N PRO A 125 8.60 -1.51 20.74
CA PRO A 125 7.63 -2.27 21.52
C PRO A 125 6.51 -1.40 22.12
N GLY A 126 5.26 -1.76 21.86
CA GLY A 126 4.05 -1.05 22.26
C GLY A 126 3.60 0.05 21.30
N SER A 127 4.34 0.32 20.22
CA SER A 127 3.95 1.32 19.22
C SER A 127 2.75 0.87 18.40
N LEU A 128 1.93 1.81 17.93
CA LEU A 128 0.87 1.54 16.96
C LEU A 128 1.36 0.75 15.73
N LEU A 129 2.55 1.06 15.22
CA LEU A 129 3.11 0.40 14.04
C LEU A 129 3.38 -1.09 14.29
N GLU A 130 3.98 -1.42 15.44
CA GLU A 130 4.17 -2.81 15.86
C GLU A 130 2.83 -3.52 16.06
N LYS A 131 1.87 -2.87 16.74
CA LYS A 131 0.51 -3.42 16.95
C LYS A 131 -0.17 -3.76 15.62
N LEU A 132 -0.09 -2.87 14.63
CA LEU A 132 -0.67 -3.06 13.30
C LEU A 132 0.01 -4.19 12.52
N GLN A 133 1.35 -4.24 12.56
CA GLN A 133 2.14 -5.31 11.95
C GLN A 133 1.77 -6.68 12.54
N LEU A 134 1.74 -6.80 13.88
CA LEU A 134 1.38 -8.03 14.57
C LEU A 134 -0.08 -8.44 14.33
N SER A 135 -0.96 -7.47 14.12
CA SER A 135 -2.39 -7.72 13.85
C SER A 135 -2.69 -8.00 12.37
N GLY A 136 -1.67 -8.00 11.49
CA GLY A 136 -1.82 -8.35 10.07
C GLY A 136 -2.54 -7.31 9.22
N TYR A 137 -2.48 -6.02 9.58
CA TYR A 137 -3.07 -4.95 8.78
C TYR A 137 -2.42 -4.82 7.40
N VAL A 138 -3.18 -4.27 6.43
CA VAL A 138 -2.74 -4.13 5.04
C VAL A 138 -1.58 -3.12 4.95
N PHE A 139 -0.59 -3.44 4.11
CA PHE A 139 0.61 -2.63 3.90
C PHE A 139 0.34 -1.16 3.49
N SER A 140 -0.77 -0.87 2.81
CA SER A 140 -1.15 0.51 2.45
C SER A 140 -1.36 1.39 3.68
N ASP A 141 -2.04 0.85 4.69
CA ASP A 141 -2.39 1.58 5.91
C ASP A 141 -1.16 1.77 6.79
N ILE A 142 -0.27 0.77 6.78
CA ILE A 142 1.04 0.80 7.44
C ILE A 142 1.92 1.89 6.83
N ASN A 143 1.93 2.06 5.50
CA ASN A 143 2.73 3.11 4.84
C ASN A 143 2.29 4.51 5.25
N ILE A 144 0.99 4.80 5.20
CA ILE A 144 0.44 6.11 5.60
C ILE A 144 0.85 6.43 7.05
N ILE A 145 0.66 5.48 7.96
CA ILE A 145 0.97 5.66 9.39
C ILE A 145 2.47 5.80 9.62
N ALA A 146 3.29 5.08 8.86
CA ALA A 146 4.74 5.17 8.97
C ALA A 146 5.29 6.52 8.52
N GLU A 147 4.73 7.14 7.48
CA GLU A 147 5.14 8.48 7.06
C GLU A 147 4.90 9.52 8.16
N TYR A 148 3.75 9.45 8.82
CA TYR A 148 3.44 10.29 9.98
C TYR A 148 4.35 10.00 11.19
N LEU A 149 4.73 8.74 11.39
CA LEU A 149 5.70 8.36 12.43
C LEU A 149 7.10 8.89 12.14
N LEU A 150 7.61 8.74 10.92
CA LEU A 150 8.91 9.28 10.53
C LEU A 150 8.95 10.80 10.74
N ALA A 151 7.88 11.48 10.34
CA ALA A 151 7.72 12.91 10.58
C ALA A 151 7.74 13.25 12.08
N SER A 152 7.18 12.39 12.96
CA SER A 152 7.12 12.62 14.40
C SER A 152 8.46 12.40 15.09
N TYR A 153 9.29 11.51 14.53
CA TYR A 153 10.69 11.32 14.93
C TYR A 153 11.64 12.40 14.41
N GLY A 154 11.12 13.45 13.77
CA GLY A 154 11.92 14.58 13.30
C GLY A 154 12.61 14.33 11.96
N VAL A 155 12.23 13.27 11.22
CA VAL A 155 12.62 13.14 9.82
C VAL A 155 11.85 14.24 9.07
N SER A 156 12.59 15.22 8.57
CA SER A 156 12.02 16.31 7.77
C SER A 156 12.17 16.01 6.29
N GLY A 157 11.14 16.30 5.50
CA GLY A 157 11.17 16.08 4.06
C GLY A 157 9.78 16.12 3.43
N HIS A 158 9.75 15.91 2.12
CA HIS A 158 8.52 15.70 1.37
C HIS A 158 8.18 14.21 1.43
N TYR A 159 6.94 13.93 1.80
CA TYR A 159 6.34 12.60 1.87
C TYR A 159 5.31 12.48 0.76
N SER A 160 5.33 11.38 0.01
CA SER A 160 4.46 11.21 -1.14
C SER A 160 3.95 9.79 -1.30
N HIS A 161 2.63 9.65 -1.37
CA HIS A 161 1.93 8.41 -1.68
C HIS A 161 1.91 8.18 -3.20
N GLY A 162 3.08 7.84 -3.76
CA GLY A 162 3.26 7.55 -5.19
C GLY A 162 4.29 8.46 -5.87
N VAL A 163 4.38 8.33 -7.20
CA VAL A 163 5.33 9.11 -8.00
C VAL A 163 4.84 10.54 -8.16
N VAL A 164 5.49 11.48 -7.48
CA VAL A 164 5.26 12.91 -7.64
C VAL A 164 6.36 13.50 -8.51
N TYR A 165 5.96 14.07 -9.64
CA TYR A 165 6.89 14.75 -10.52
C TYR A 165 7.16 16.18 -10.03
N PRO A 166 8.39 16.70 -10.22
CA PRO A 166 8.69 18.10 -9.94
C PRO A 166 7.78 19.05 -10.72
N ALA A 167 7.47 20.21 -10.14
CA ALA A 167 6.74 21.25 -10.84
C ALA A 167 7.52 21.74 -12.09
N PRO A 168 6.81 22.10 -13.18
CA PRO A 168 7.46 22.62 -14.37
C PRO A 168 8.09 23.98 -14.06
N SER A 169 9.32 24.21 -14.54
CA SER A 169 9.95 25.54 -14.45
C SER A 169 9.21 26.55 -15.32
N ASP A 170 9.42 27.85 -15.05
CA ASP A 170 8.92 28.94 -15.91
C ASP A 170 9.31 28.74 -17.38
N LYS A 171 10.50 28.18 -17.61
CA LYS A 171 11.02 27.91 -18.95
C LYS A 171 10.28 26.78 -19.65
N LEU A 172 9.98 25.70 -18.94
CA LEU A 172 9.16 24.60 -19.48
C LEU A 172 7.74 25.10 -19.78
N LEU A 173 7.17 25.93 -18.90
CA LEU A 173 5.87 26.56 -19.12
C LEU A 173 5.88 27.49 -20.33
N GLU A 174 6.93 28.30 -20.51
CA GLU A 174 7.07 29.18 -21.67
C GLU A 174 7.17 28.38 -22.97
N LEU A 175 7.96 27.31 -22.98
CA LEU A 175 8.12 26.40 -24.11
C LEU A 175 6.77 25.79 -24.49
N LEU A 176 6.04 25.24 -23.51
CA LEU A 176 4.69 24.70 -23.72
C LEU A 176 3.74 25.75 -24.28
N ARG A 177 3.70 26.95 -23.70
CA ARG A 177 2.83 28.06 -24.17
C ARG A 177 3.15 28.51 -25.59
N ARG A 178 4.43 28.59 -25.95
CA ARG A 178 4.88 29.01 -27.28
C ARG A 178 4.39 28.06 -28.36
N HIS A 179 4.60 26.76 -28.13
CA HIS A 179 4.23 25.72 -29.10
C HIS A 179 2.74 25.43 -29.17
N THR A 180 2.02 25.60 -28.06
CA THR A 180 0.55 25.41 -28.00
C THR A 180 -0.25 26.69 -28.25
N LYS A 181 0.40 27.83 -28.52
CA LYS A 181 -0.22 29.15 -28.61
C LYS A 181 -1.08 29.49 -27.37
N SER A 182 -0.61 29.09 -26.19
CA SER A 182 -1.29 29.26 -24.89
C SER A 182 -2.67 28.59 -24.77
N ASN A 183 -2.95 27.56 -25.58
CA ASN A 183 -4.16 26.75 -25.42
C ASN A 183 -4.04 25.84 -24.18
N SER A 184 -4.81 26.13 -23.13
CA SER A 184 -4.77 25.43 -21.85
C SER A 184 -5.07 23.92 -21.96
N GLU A 185 -6.06 23.55 -22.77
CA GLU A 185 -6.43 22.15 -22.98
C GLU A 185 -5.29 21.36 -23.65
N TRP A 186 -4.57 22.01 -24.56
CA TRP A 186 -3.44 21.38 -25.25
C TRP A 186 -2.23 21.29 -24.35
N ILE A 187 -1.97 22.30 -23.53
CA ILE A 187 -0.92 22.25 -22.51
C ILE A 187 -1.18 21.08 -21.56
N GLU A 188 -2.40 20.92 -21.05
CA GLU A 188 -2.77 19.82 -20.14
C GLU A 188 -2.55 18.44 -20.79
N LYS A 189 -2.92 18.28 -22.07
CA LYS A 189 -2.75 17.01 -22.80
C LYS A 189 -1.29 16.69 -23.16
N ILE A 190 -0.48 17.69 -23.49
CA ILE A 190 0.90 17.52 -23.98
C ILE A 190 1.90 17.42 -22.83
N THR A 191 1.67 18.11 -21.71
CA THR A 191 2.57 18.15 -20.55
C THR A 191 3.02 16.75 -20.10
N PRO A 192 2.13 15.75 -19.92
CA PRO A 192 2.54 14.43 -19.49
C PRO A 192 3.56 13.75 -20.42
N TYR A 193 3.43 13.95 -21.73
CA TYR A 193 4.36 13.41 -22.73
C TYR A 193 5.72 14.13 -22.72
N VAL A 194 5.75 15.41 -22.37
CA VAL A 194 7.01 16.15 -22.23
C VAL A 194 7.77 15.68 -20.99
N TYR A 195 7.06 15.32 -19.91
CA TYR A 195 7.68 14.66 -18.75
C TYR A 195 8.26 13.27 -19.10
N ASP A 196 7.57 12.49 -19.94
CA ASP A 196 8.09 11.21 -20.43
C ASP A 196 9.39 11.41 -21.25
N ILE A 197 9.45 12.45 -22.10
CA ILE A 197 10.67 12.81 -22.85
C ILE A 197 11.81 13.21 -21.91
N LEU A 198 11.53 14.04 -20.91
CA LEU A 198 12.55 14.57 -19.99
C LEU A 198 13.06 13.52 -18.99
N SER A 199 12.29 12.47 -18.73
CA SER A 199 12.63 11.41 -17.78
C SER A 199 13.27 10.17 -18.44
N ASP A 200 13.47 10.20 -19.77
CA ASP A 200 13.88 9.05 -20.61
C ASP A 200 13.05 7.77 -20.39
N ASN A 201 11.88 7.90 -19.76
CA ASN A 201 10.97 6.82 -19.45
C ASN A 201 9.76 6.92 -20.36
N VAL A 202 9.64 5.97 -21.28
CA VAL A 202 8.38 5.74 -22.01
C VAL A 202 7.45 5.03 -21.03
N SER A 203 6.77 5.82 -20.22
CA SER A 203 5.76 5.34 -19.30
C SER A 203 4.69 4.54 -20.06
N ASN A 204 4.48 3.27 -19.68
CA ASN A 204 3.38 2.42 -20.14
C ASN A 204 2.00 2.86 -19.59
N VAL A 205 1.92 4.03 -18.96
CA VAL A 205 0.66 4.58 -18.44
C VAL A 205 -0.22 5.01 -19.62
N LEU A 206 -1.50 4.64 -19.57
CA LEU A 206 -2.52 5.08 -20.53
C LEU A 206 -2.57 6.61 -20.57
N ARG A 207 -1.96 7.20 -21.60
CA ARG A 207 -2.02 8.64 -21.87
C ARG A 207 -3.23 8.95 -22.77
N PRO A 208 -3.85 10.14 -22.62
CA PRO A 208 -4.92 10.56 -23.52
C PRO A 208 -4.39 10.64 -24.96
N PRO A 209 -5.10 10.08 -25.95
CA PRO A 209 -4.62 10.06 -27.33
C PRO A 209 -4.40 11.47 -27.87
N LEU A 210 -3.22 11.71 -28.44
CA LEU A 210 -2.89 12.98 -29.09
C LEU A 210 -3.40 13.00 -30.54
N SER A 211 -3.93 14.14 -30.96
CA SER A 211 -4.20 14.42 -32.38
C SER A 211 -2.89 14.52 -33.18
N GLU A 212 -2.97 14.40 -34.50
CA GLU A 212 -1.79 14.52 -35.38
C GLU A 212 -1.10 15.90 -35.26
N GLU A 213 -1.86 16.96 -34.99
CA GLU A 213 -1.33 18.29 -34.74
C GLU A 213 -0.57 18.35 -33.41
N GLN A 214 -1.11 17.73 -32.36
CA GLN A 214 -0.46 17.66 -31.04
C GLN A 214 0.81 16.80 -31.08
N LYS A 215 0.84 15.74 -31.89
CA LYS A 215 2.05 14.94 -32.10
C LYS A 215 3.16 15.74 -32.78
N LYS A 216 2.83 16.58 -33.77
CA LYS A 216 3.80 17.48 -34.41
C LYS A 216 4.40 18.45 -33.39
N ILE A 217 3.55 19.09 -32.59
CA ILE A 217 3.98 19.97 -31.51
C ILE A 217 4.90 19.24 -30.52
N LEU A 218 4.54 18.03 -30.10
CA LEU A 218 5.37 17.24 -29.19
C LEU A 218 6.75 16.92 -29.80
N ASN A 219 6.81 16.62 -31.10
CA ASN A 219 8.08 16.40 -31.80
C ASN A 219 8.93 17.67 -31.87
N ASP A 220 8.33 18.82 -32.12
CA ASP A 220 9.03 20.11 -32.15
C ASP A 220 9.62 20.44 -30.76
N ILE A 221 8.84 20.21 -29.70
CA ILE A 221 9.28 20.33 -28.30
C ILE A 221 10.45 19.39 -28.01
N LYS A 222 10.38 18.12 -28.43
CA LYS A 222 11.45 17.13 -28.26
C LYS A 222 12.76 17.58 -28.92
N LEU A 223 12.66 18.18 -30.10
CA LEU A 223 13.83 18.70 -30.83
C LEU A 223 14.45 19.92 -30.13
N GLU A 224 13.66 20.79 -29.50
CA GLU A 224 14.16 21.96 -28.77
C GLU A 224 14.82 21.56 -27.44
N ILE A 225 14.22 20.61 -26.72
CA ILE A 225 14.77 20.04 -25.48
C ILE A 225 16.11 19.36 -25.74
N SER A 226 16.20 18.53 -26.79
CA SER A 226 17.44 17.79 -27.11
C SER A 226 18.60 18.70 -27.55
N LYS A 227 18.33 19.91 -28.05
CA LYS A 227 19.36 20.92 -28.35
C LYS A 227 19.88 21.64 -27.11
N SER A 228 19.14 21.60 -26.01
CA SER A 228 19.34 22.45 -24.84
C SER A 228 19.57 21.60 -23.59
N VAL A 229 20.53 20.68 -23.68
CA VAL A 229 20.82 19.63 -22.67
C VAL A 229 21.22 20.19 -21.30
N SER A 230 21.71 21.42 -21.23
CA SER A 230 22.12 22.07 -19.98
C SER A 230 20.98 22.81 -19.26
N GLU A 231 19.78 22.84 -19.84
CA GLU A 231 18.67 23.63 -19.30
C GLU A 231 17.85 22.87 -18.28
N GLN A 232 17.52 23.54 -17.18
CA GLN A 232 16.72 22.95 -16.12
C GLN A 232 15.23 23.20 -16.36
N TYR A 233 14.53 22.18 -16.85
CA TYR A 233 13.10 22.24 -17.15
C TYR A 233 12.19 22.05 -15.93
N PHE A 234 12.74 21.55 -14.82
CA PHE A 234 12.02 21.33 -13.57
C PHE A 234 12.41 22.35 -12.51
N MET A 235 11.44 22.80 -11.71
CA MET A 235 11.75 23.62 -10.54
C MET A 235 12.62 22.83 -9.56
N LYS A 236 13.69 23.47 -9.06
CA LYS A 236 14.41 22.95 -7.90
C LYS A 236 13.50 23.01 -6.68
N LEU A 237 13.58 21.98 -5.84
CA LEU A 237 13.07 22.08 -4.47
C LEU A 237 13.88 23.16 -3.75
N THR A 238 13.25 24.31 -3.51
CA THR A 238 13.83 25.41 -2.74
C THR A 238 13.59 25.20 -1.26
N GLU A 239 14.37 25.86 -0.42
CA GLU A 239 14.16 25.87 1.02
C GLU A 239 12.74 26.33 1.36
N GLN A 240 11.99 25.51 2.08
CA GLN A 240 10.60 25.76 2.44
C GLN A 240 10.54 26.23 3.90
N LYS A 241 9.91 27.39 4.14
CA LYS A 241 9.61 27.88 5.49
C LYS A 241 8.26 27.34 5.96
N SER A 242 8.14 26.78 7.15
CA SER A 242 6.87 26.31 7.72
C SER A 242 6.18 27.37 8.59
N SER A 243 4.88 27.15 8.78
CA SER A 243 4.13 27.70 9.91
C SER A 243 4.51 26.98 11.22
N VAL A 244 4.04 27.51 12.35
CA VAL A 244 4.21 26.93 13.70
C VAL A 244 3.75 25.45 13.78
N ILE A 245 2.87 25.02 12.88
CA ILE A 245 2.27 23.68 12.85
C ILE A 245 3.22 22.62 12.26
N GLY A 246 4.23 23.02 11.48
CA GLY A 246 5.29 22.12 11.01
C GLY A 246 4.93 21.14 9.88
N ILE A 247 3.66 21.04 9.48
CA ILE A 247 3.21 20.28 8.29
C ILE A 247 2.61 21.22 7.24
N LYS A 248 2.91 20.99 5.97
CA LYS A 248 2.15 21.54 4.84
C LYS A 248 1.59 20.42 3.98
N TYR A 249 0.31 20.49 3.67
CA TYR A 249 -0.33 19.59 2.72
C TYR A 249 -0.40 20.22 1.33
N SER A 250 -0.34 19.38 0.30
CA SER A 250 -0.72 19.79 -1.04
C SER A 250 -2.23 20.11 -1.10
N VAL A 251 -2.64 20.90 -2.09
CA VAL A 251 -4.05 21.25 -2.31
C VAL A 251 -4.42 20.84 -3.72
N ASP A 252 -5.53 20.10 -3.85
CA ASP A 252 -6.11 19.70 -5.11
C ASP A 252 -7.61 20.03 -5.11
N PHE A 253 -8.10 20.74 -6.13
CA PHE A 253 -9.48 21.25 -6.22
C PHE A 253 -10.02 21.86 -4.91
N ASP A 254 -9.25 22.76 -4.29
CA ASP A 254 -9.54 23.42 -3.01
C ASP A 254 -9.68 22.48 -1.79
N ARG A 255 -9.24 21.22 -1.91
CA ARG A 255 -9.19 20.25 -0.83
C ARG A 255 -7.75 19.93 -0.49
N TYR A 256 -7.48 19.72 0.80
CA TYR A 256 -6.19 19.21 1.22
C TYR A 256 -6.00 17.79 0.67
N ASN A 257 -4.85 17.58 0.05
CA ASN A 257 -4.44 16.31 -0.50
C ASN A 257 -3.28 15.76 0.35
N GLU A 258 -3.59 14.67 1.04
CA GLU A 258 -2.68 13.93 1.92
C GLU A 258 -1.67 13.06 1.18
N ASN A 259 -1.83 12.90 -0.14
CA ASN A 259 -0.90 12.14 -0.97
C ASN A 259 0.47 12.83 -1.11
N LEU A 260 0.56 14.12 -0.80
CA LEU A 260 1.83 14.85 -0.76
C LEU A 260 1.80 15.83 0.41
N PHE A 261 2.70 15.64 1.37
CA PHE A 261 2.89 16.57 2.46
C PHE A 261 4.37 16.83 2.74
N LEU A 262 4.66 17.98 3.32
CA LEU A 262 5.99 18.38 3.76
C LEU A 262 6.00 18.45 5.28
N SER A 263 6.87 17.66 5.91
CA SER A 263 7.22 17.81 7.32
C SER A 263 8.54 18.57 7.41
N LEU A 264 8.57 19.66 8.19
CA LEU A 264 9.79 20.43 8.42
C LEU A 264 10.35 20.15 9.81
N PRO A 265 11.68 20.27 10.01
CA PRO A 265 12.29 19.97 11.29
C PRO A 265 11.91 21.08 12.28
N ILE A 266 10.84 20.86 13.04
CA ILE A 266 10.46 21.71 14.17
C ILE A 266 10.28 20.82 15.39
N ASN A 267 10.87 21.25 16.50
CA ASN A 267 10.89 20.54 17.77
C ASN A 267 9.52 20.24 18.40
N GLN A 268 8.39 20.71 17.82
CA GLN A 268 7.04 20.43 18.30
C GLN A 268 6.03 20.52 17.14
N ASN A 269 5.98 19.49 16.30
CA ASN A 269 4.85 19.32 15.39
C ASN A 269 3.59 19.05 16.22
N LEU A 270 2.68 20.02 16.29
CA LEU A 270 1.51 19.94 17.17
C LEU A 270 0.45 18.97 16.64
N THR A 271 0.43 18.68 15.33
CA THR A 271 -0.62 17.85 14.71
C THR A 271 -0.33 16.36 14.81
N LEU A 272 0.96 15.97 14.75
CA LEU A 272 1.35 14.56 14.74
C LEU A 272 0.94 13.78 16.00
N PRO A 273 1.09 14.30 17.23
CA PRO A 273 0.61 13.60 18.43
C PRO A 273 -0.90 13.35 18.42
N PHE A 274 -1.70 14.28 17.88
CA PHE A 274 -3.15 14.09 17.75
C PHE A 274 -3.49 13.02 16.72
N MET A 275 -2.84 13.06 15.55
CA MET A 275 -3.05 12.04 14.50
C MET A 275 -2.65 10.65 14.98
N TYR A 276 -1.50 10.54 15.65
CA TYR A 276 -1.05 9.28 16.24
C TYR A 276 -2.06 8.71 17.24
N ARG A 277 -2.53 9.54 18.18
CA ARG A 277 -3.56 9.12 19.15
C ARG A 277 -4.87 8.74 18.49
N TYR A 278 -5.30 9.48 17.48
CA TYR A 278 -6.50 9.17 16.71
C TYR A 278 -6.41 7.79 16.07
N PHE A 279 -5.27 7.46 15.43
CA PHE A 279 -5.07 6.13 14.85
C PHE A 279 -4.99 5.03 15.91
N GLU A 280 -4.36 5.28 17.07
CA GLU A 280 -4.39 4.33 18.19
C GLU A 280 -5.80 4.04 18.68
N MET A 281 -6.65 5.06 18.79
CA MET A 281 -8.05 4.88 19.19
C MET A 281 -8.84 4.07 18.16
N LEU A 282 -8.64 4.34 16.86
CA LEU A 282 -9.28 3.56 15.79
C LEU A 282 -8.86 2.08 15.85
N TYR A 283 -7.57 1.83 16.08
CA TYR A 283 -7.05 0.48 16.28
C TYR A 283 -7.71 -0.21 17.47
N ASP A 284 -7.74 0.44 18.64
CA ASP A 284 -8.36 -0.10 19.86
C ASP A 284 -9.84 -0.43 19.66
N ILE A 285 -10.58 0.43 18.94
CA ILE A 285 -11.99 0.18 18.60
C ILE A 285 -12.11 -1.03 17.67
N HIS A 286 -11.27 -1.12 16.63
CA HIS A 286 -11.30 -2.24 15.69
C HIS A 286 -10.99 -3.58 16.37
N ILE A 287 -9.95 -3.64 17.20
CA ILE A 287 -9.64 -4.83 18.00
C ILE A 287 -10.79 -5.13 18.97
N GLY A 288 -11.36 -4.11 19.62
CA GLY A 288 -12.54 -4.28 20.46
C GLY A 288 -13.73 -4.89 19.72
N ILE A 289 -13.94 -4.55 18.45
CA ILE A 289 -14.99 -5.16 17.61
C ILE A 289 -14.67 -6.62 17.33
N ILE A 290 -13.44 -6.94 16.91
CA ILE A 290 -13.00 -8.32 16.64
C ILE A 290 -13.14 -9.21 17.89
N GLU A 291 -12.76 -8.68 19.05
CA GLU A 291 -12.85 -9.38 20.33
C GLU A 291 -14.27 -9.38 20.92
N ASN A 292 -15.24 -8.77 20.22
CA ASN A 292 -16.63 -8.63 20.65
C ASN A 292 -16.79 -7.90 22.01
N LYS A 293 -15.87 -6.97 22.30
CA LYS A 293 -15.83 -6.09 23.48
C LYS A 293 -16.28 -4.67 23.18
N ALA A 294 -16.44 -4.31 21.91
CA ALA A 294 -16.86 -2.97 21.49
C ALA A 294 -18.32 -2.73 21.87
N ASN A 295 -18.53 -2.01 22.96
CA ASN A 295 -19.80 -1.45 23.35
C ASN A 295 -19.67 0.08 23.53
N ARG A 296 -20.80 0.74 23.76
CA ARG A 296 -20.85 2.20 23.87
C ARG A 296 -19.96 2.73 25.01
N GLU A 297 -19.87 2.02 26.13
CA GLU A 297 -19.02 2.37 27.27
C GLU A 297 -17.53 2.20 26.94
N PHE A 298 -17.15 1.11 26.26
CA PHE A 298 -15.81 0.87 25.78
C PHE A 298 -15.36 1.99 24.84
N ILE A 299 -16.17 2.33 23.84
CA ILE A 299 -15.86 3.40 22.89
C ILE A 299 -15.75 4.75 23.62
N TYR A 300 -16.72 5.10 24.46
CA TYR A 300 -16.66 6.36 25.22
C TYR A 300 -15.45 6.45 26.13
N SER A 301 -15.06 5.35 26.80
CA SER A 301 -13.90 5.32 27.69
C SER A 301 -12.61 5.75 26.99
N LYS A 302 -12.48 5.41 25.69
CA LYS A 302 -11.34 5.79 24.84
C LYS A 302 -11.37 7.27 24.45
N PHE A 303 -12.57 7.85 24.23
CA PHE A 303 -12.72 9.28 23.92
C PHE A 303 -12.58 10.18 25.14
N SER A 304 -12.98 9.73 26.33
CA SER A 304 -12.84 10.51 27.57
C SER A 304 -11.40 10.61 28.11
N SER A 305 -10.44 9.93 27.48
CA SER A 305 -9.00 10.05 27.77
C SER A 305 -8.25 11.01 26.83
N LEU A 306 -8.96 11.74 25.96
CA LEU A 306 -8.44 12.87 25.17
C LEU A 306 -8.35 14.14 26.01
#